data_AF-A0A927IX43-F1
#
_entry.id   AF-A0A927IX43-F1
#
_cell.length_a   1.000
_cell.length_b   1.000
_cell.length_c   1.000
_cell.angle_alpha   90.00
_cell.angle_beta   90.00
_cell.angle_gamma   90.00
#
_symmetry.space_group_name_H-M   'P 1'
#
loop_
_entity.id
_entity.type
_entity.pdbx_description
1 polymer ?
#
loop_
_entity_poly.entity_id
_entity_poly.type
_entity_poly.pdbx_seq_one_letter_code
_entity_poly.pdbx_strand_id
1 'polypeptide(L)'
;MNLINGLSRKYVEGTDAEYIYYSKNMLEHNLIIAVDTFAYEDSPDGKEWSVETWINVQHFNDIDAFTFTMYSGDYLQEIQVYRIVKDIYDLYLDNELSDFLKIIHELSVGFQSQSLQSKKENAIDVRNGILSDFEKLNW
;
A
#
# COMPACT_ATOMS: atom_id res chain seq x y z
N MET A 1 -15.25 7.56 -6.35
CA MET A 1 -15.09 8.21 -7.67
C MET A 1 -13.96 7.47 -8.39
N ASN A 2 -14.18 6.97 -9.61
CA ASN A 2 -13.14 6.27 -10.37
C ASN A 2 -12.13 7.29 -10.89
N LEU A 3 -10.90 7.28 -10.37
CA LEU A 3 -9.82 8.20 -10.80
C LEU A 3 -9.06 7.67 -12.02
N ILE A 4 -8.99 6.34 -12.14
CA ILE A 4 -8.42 5.61 -13.27
C ILE A 4 -9.52 4.65 -13.74
N ASN A 5 -9.66 4.41 -15.04
CA ASN A 5 -10.71 3.52 -15.56
C ASN A 5 -10.62 2.14 -14.87
N GLY A 6 -11.65 1.76 -14.11
CA GLY A 6 -11.69 0.50 -13.37
C GLY A 6 -11.10 0.54 -11.96
N LEU A 7 -10.35 1.58 -11.58
CA LEU A 7 -9.77 1.74 -10.25
C LEU A 7 -10.54 2.78 -9.43
N SER A 8 -11.09 2.34 -8.30
CA SER A 8 -11.70 3.16 -7.28
C SER A 8 -10.67 3.64 -6.26
N ARG A 9 -10.95 4.79 -5.64
CA ARG A 9 -10.23 5.33 -4.47
C ARG A 9 -11.21 5.56 -3.34
N LYS A 10 -10.82 5.19 -2.12
CA LYS A 10 -11.54 5.50 -0.88
C LYS A 10 -10.59 6.15 0.12
N TYR A 11 -11.01 7.27 0.71
CA TYR A 11 -10.39 7.80 1.93
C TYR A 11 -10.87 6.95 3.10
N VAL A 12 -9.95 6.52 3.95
CA VAL A 12 -10.28 5.66 5.09
C VAL A 12 -9.83 6.33 6.37
N GLU A 13 -10.80 6.74 7.19
CA GLU A 13 -10.51 7.42 8.45
C GLU A 13 -10.05 6.40 9.51
N GLY A 14 -9.01 6.75 10.27
CA GLY A 14 -8.48 5.90 11.34
C GLY A 14 -7.79 4.61 10.85
N THR A 15 -7.27 4.60 9.62
CA THR A 15 -6.21 3.70 9.16
C THR A 15 -4.89 4.43 9.14
N ASP A 16 -3.80 3.67 9.09
CA ASP A 16 -2.48 4.24 8.80
C ASP A 16 -2.44 4.78 7.36
N ALA A 17 -3.24 4.25 6.42
CA ALA A 17 -3.32 4.80 5.06
C ALA A 17 -4.30 5.99 4.92
N GLU A 18 -3.88 7.03 4.20
CA GLU A 18 -4.72 8.17 3.81
C GLU A 18 -5.72 7.76 2.70
N TYR A 19 -5.25 7.02 1.69
CA TYR A 19 -6.08 6.55 0.59
C TYR A 19 -5.82 5.09 0.24
N ILE A 20 -6.90 4.35 -0.02
CA ILE A 20 -6.83 3.00 -0.57
C ILE A 20 -7.39 3.00 -2.00
N TYR A 21 -6.61 2.43 -2.91
CA TYR A 21 -6.98 2.22 -4.31
C TYR A 21 -7.21 0.74 -4.57
N TYR A 22 -8.31 0.44 -5.25
CA TYR A 22 -8.77 -0.93 -5.49
C TYR A 22 -9.63 -1.02 -6.74
N SER A 23 -9.69 -2.23 -7.31
CA SER A 23 -10.68 -2.61 -8.32
C SER A 23 -11.33 -3.92 -7.89
N LYS A 24 -12.45 -4.30 -8.51
CA LYS A 24 -13.16 -5.54 -8.16
C LYS A 24 -12.23 -6.76 -8.26
N ASN A 25 -11.47 -6.88 -9.34
CA ASN A 25 -10.54 -8.00 -9.55
C ASN A 25 -9.41 -8.01 -8.51
N MET A 26 -8.92 -6.83 -8.11
CA MET A 26 -7.89 -6.75 -7.08
C MET A 26 -8.42 -7.24 -5.73
N LEU A 27 -9.66 -6.88 -5.38
CA LEU A 27 -10.30 -7.37 -4.14
C LEU A 27 -10.53 -8.89 -4.17
N GLU A 28 -10.92 -9.45 -5.32
CA GLU A 28 -11.03 -10.92 -5.48
C GLU A 28 -9.66 -11.61 -5.32
N HIS A 29 -8.57 -10.91 -5.63
CA HIS A 29 -7.19 -11.35 -5.41
C HIS A 29 -6.60 -10.91 -4.07
N ASN A 30 -7.42 -10.38 -3.14
CA ASN A 30 -6.94 -9.89 -1.84
C ASN A 30 -5.76 -8.90 -1.97
N LEU A 31 -5.85 -8.00 -2.95
CA LEU A 31 -4.84 -7.01 -3.31
C LEU A 31 -5.41 -5.58 -3.22
N ILE A 32 -4.63 -4.66 -2.65
CA ILE A 32 -4.91 -3.21 -2.65
C ILE A 32 -3.63 -2.40 -2.82
N ILE A 33 -3.77 -1.13 -3.20
CA ILE A 33 -2.69 -0.15 -3.14
C ILE A 33 -3.04 0.88 -2.06
N ALA A 34 -2.26 0.93 -1.00
CA ALA A 34 -2.40 1.87 0.09
C ALA A 34 -1.42 3.03 -0.11
N VAL A 35 -1.91 4.25 0.03
CA VAL A 35 -1.09 5.47 0.03
C VAL A 35 -1.27 6.16 1.36
N ASP A 36 -0.15 6.50 1.98
CA ASP A 36 -0.09 7.25 3.22
C ASP A 36 0.79 8.49 3.05
N THR A 37 0.37 9.58 3.67
CA THR A 37 1.11 10.84 3.74
C THR A 37 1.12 11.31 5.19
N PHE A 38 2.30 11.39 5.79
CA PHE A 38 2.41 11.80 7.18
C PHE A 38 3.58 12.73 7.43
N ALA A 39 3.41 13.57 8.45
CA ALA A 39 4.44 14.48 8.90
C ALA A 39 5.31 13.78 9.96
N TYR A 40 6.63 14.00 9.89
CA TYR A 40 7.58 13.50 10.87
C TYR A 40 8.56 14.60 11.27
N GLU A 41 9.13 14.47 12.47
CA GLU A 41 10.17 15.38 12.95
C GLU A 41 11.52 14.98 12.36
N ASP A 42 12.08 15.85 11.52
CA ASP A 42 13.34 15.61 10.80
C ASP A 42 14.56 16.15 11.57
N SER A 43 14.29 16.92 12.63
CA SER A 43 15.32 17.53 13.48
C SER A 43 15.21 17.05 14.93
N PRO A 44 16.34 16.72 15.60
CA PRO A 44 16.36 16.35 17.01
C PRO A 44 15.85 17.43 17.97
N ASP A 45 15.76 18.69 17.52
CA ASP A 45 15.24 19.81 18.30
C ASP A 45 13.76 20.13 18.00
N GLY A 46 13.10 19.31 17.18
CA GLY A 46 11.66 19.38 16.88
C GLY A 46 11.24 20.62 16.08
N LYS A 47 12.20 21.31 15.44
CA LYS A 47 11.95 22.58 14.74
C LYS A 47 11.69 22.42 13.25
N GLU A 48 12.09 21.30 12.66
CA GLU A 48 11.84 20.98 11.26
C GLU A 48 10.92 19.77 11.16
N TRP A 49 9.78 20.02 10.53
CA TRP A 49 8.80 19.00 10.18
C TRP A 49 8.91 18.75 8.68
N SER A 50 9.11 17.49 8.33
CA SER A 50 9.12 17.00 6.97
C SER A 50 7.85 16.18 6.73
N VAL A 51 7.46 16.04 5.47
CA VAL A 51 6.31 15.24 5.07
C VAL A 51 6.81 14.15 4.13
N GLU A 52 6.45 12.91 4.42
CA GLU A 52 6.75 11.77 3.56
C GLU A 52 5.50 11.17 2.97
N THR A 53 5.67 10.52 1.82
CA THR A 53 4.63 9.73 1.16
C THR A 53 5.10 8.29 1.06
N TRP A 54 4.23 7.36 1.45
CA TRP A 54 4.43 5.93 1.28
C TRP A 54 3.39 5.38 0.32
N ILE A 55 3.83 4.59 -0.66
CA ILE A 55 2.96 3.88 -1.60
C ILE A 55 3.24 2.39 -1.45
N ASN A 56 2.26 1.65 -0.96
CA ASN A 56 2.37 0.25 -0.63
C ASN A 56 1.40 -0.58 -1.48
N VAL A 57 1.88 -1.66 -2.07
CA VAL A 57 1.04 -2.73 -2.59
C VAL A 57 0.89 -3.76 -1.49
N GLN A 58 -0.34 -3.98 -1.04
CA GLN A 58 -0.64 -4.94 0.01
C GLN A 58 -1.39 -6.13 -0.58
N HIS A 59 -0.96 -7.33 -0.19
CA HIS A 59 -1.52 -8.58 -0.65
C HIS A 59 -1.60 -9.55 0.52
N PHE A 60 -2.67 -10.33 0.64
CA PHE A 60 -2.69 -11.46 1.55
C PHE A 60 -3.27 -12.71 0.91
N ASN A 61 -2.81 -13.86 1.39
CA ASN A 61 -3.40 -15.15 1.05
C ASN A 61 -3.68 -15.92 2.35
N ASP A 62 -4.07 -17.19 2.23
CA ASP A 62 -4.41 -18.02 3.39
C ASP A 62 -3.23 -18.28 4.34
N ILE A 63 -2.00 -18.02 3.90
CA ILE A 63 -0.77 -18.39 4.59
C ILE A 63 -0.07 -17.16 5.17
N ASP A 64 -0.05 -16.04 4.45
CA ASP A 64 0.79 -14.89 4.78
C ASP A 64 0.19 -13.56 4.27
N ALA A 65 0.65 -12.47 4.87
CA ALA A 65 0.29 -11.11 4.49
C ALA A 65 1.56 -10.32 4.14
N PHE A 66 1.50 -9.59 3.02
CA PHE A 66 2.63 -8.96 2.38
C PHE A 66 2.39 -7.47 2.16
N THR A 67 3.40 -6.66 2.45
CA THR A 67 3.47 -5.25 2.10
C THR A 67 4.71 -5.05 1.23
N PHE A 68 4.50 -4.61 0.00
CA PHE A 68 5.56 -4.20 -0.93
C PHE A 68 5.55 -2.67 -1.02
N THR A 69 6.58 -2.03 -0.47
CA THR A 69 6.73 -0.58 -0.51
C THR A 69 7.32 -0.18 -1.85
N MET A 70 6.51 0.45 -2.69
CA MET A 70 6.89 0.90 -4.04
C MET A 70 7.53 2.29 -4.01
N TYR A 71 7.18 3.10 -3.02
CA TYR A 71 7.77 4.40 -2.78
C TYR A 71 7.74 4.69 -1.27
N SER A 72 8.83 5.22 -0.75
CA SER A 72 8.94 5.77 0.60
C SER A 72 10.01 6.87 0.56
N GLY A 73 9.63 8.08 0.93
CA GLY A 73 10.50 9.25 0.88
C GLY A 73 9.71 10.55 0.82
N ASP A 74 10.32 11.59 0.27
CA ASP A 74 9.77 12.94 0.16
C ASP A 74 8.29 12.99 -0.25
N TYR A 75 7.59 14.02 0.23
CA TYR A 75 6.21 14.28 -0.15
C TYR A 75 6.01 14.26 -1.68
N LEU A 76 5.03 13.47 -2.11
CA LEU A 76 4.56 13.43 -3.48
C LEU A 76 3.26 14.22 -3.65
N GLN A 77 3.23 15.10 -4.64
CA GLN A 77 1.99 15.76 -5.04
C GLN A 77 0.99 14.74 -5.60
N GLU A 78 -0.31 15.05 -5.52
CA GLU A 78 -1.38 14.15 -5.97
C GLU A 78 -1.19 13.60 -7.39
N ILE A 79 -0.65 14.41 -8.31
CA ILE A 79 -0.40 13.97 -9.70
C ILE A 79 0.72 12.92 -9.80
N GLN A 80 1.73 13.00 -8.92
CA GLN A 80 2.81 12.02 -8.85
C GLN A 80 2.31 10.72 -8.25
N VAL A 81 1.55 10.80 -7.15
CA VAL A 81 0.85 9.65 -6.56
C VAL A 81 -0.04 8.97 -7.60
N TYR A 82 -0.86 9.75 -8.30
CA TYR A 82 -1.73 9.25 -9.37
C TYR A 82 -0.96 8.48 -10.43
N ARG A 83 0.18 9.01 -10.89
CA ARG A 83 1.00 8.37 -11.91
C ARG A 83 1.56 7.03 -11.44
N ILE A 84 2.13 6.99 -10.24
CA ILE A 84 2.70 5.76 -9.66
C ILE A 84 1.61 4.71 -9.46
N VAL A 85 0.47 5.09 -8.86
CA VAL A 85 -0.67 4.18 -8.66
C VAL A 85 -1.19 3.65 -10.00
N LYS A 86 -1.26 4.50 -11.02
CA LYS A 86 -1.65 4.08 -12.37
C LYS A 86 -0.66 3.09 -12.97
N ASP A 87 0.63 3.36 -12.90
CA ASP A 87 1.65 2.48 -13.46
C ASP A 87 1.66 1.10 -12.75
N ILE A 88 1.43 1.07 -11.43
CA ILE A 88 1.23 -0.18 -10.66
C ILE A 88 -0.04 -0.91 -11.12
N TYR A 89 -1.15 -0.20 -11.31
CA TYR A 89 -2.42 -0.80 -11.71
C TYR A 89 -2.38 -1.34 -13.14
N ASP A 90 -1.78 -0.61 -14.07
CA ASP A 90 -1.56 -1.09 -15.44
C ASP A 90 -0.69 -2.35 -15.43
N LEU A 91 0.38 -2.37 -14.63
CA LEU A 91 1.22 -3.57 -14.47
C LEU A 91 0.42 -4.76 -13.93
N TYR A 92 -0.50 -4.53 -12.99
CA TYR A 92 -1.41 -5.58 -12.50
C TYR A 92 -2.35 -6.09 -13.60
N LEU A 93 -2.89 -5.21 -14.45
CA LEU A 93 -3.80 -5.62 -15.53
C LEU A 93 -3.09 -6.40 -16.65
N ASP A 94 -1.80 -6.10 -16.89
CA ASP A 94 -1.03 -6.69 -17.97
C ASP A 94 -0.39 -8.06 -17.61
N ASN A 95 -0.54 -8.52 -16.37
CA ASN A 95 0.14 -9.72 -15.87
C ASN A 95 -0.77 -10.64 -15.05
N GLU A 96 -0.49 -11.94 -15.08
CA GLU A 96 -1.04 -12.88 -14.10
C GLU A 96 -0.60 -12.49 -12.69
N LEU A 97 -1.45 -12.72 -11.68
CA LEU A 97 -1.20 -12.29 -10.30
C LEU A 97 0.18 -12.75 -9.79
N SER A 98 0.58 -13.99 -10.08
CA SER A 98 1.86 -14.53 -9.63
C SER A 98 3.07 -13.81 -10.23
N ASP A 99 2.97 -13.34 -11.47
CA ASP A 99 4.06 -12.63 -12.13
C ASP A 99 4.07 -11.16 -11.72
N PHE A 100 2.89 -10.54 -11.60
CA PHE A 100 2.75 -9.22 -10.99
C PHE A 100 3.41 -9.14 -9.61
N LEU A 101 3.13 -10.10 -8.72
CA LEU A 101 3.71 -10.12 -7.37
C LEU A 101 5.23 -10.29 -7.37
N LYS A 102 5.79 -11.08 -8.30
CA LYS A 102 7.25 -11.19 -8.46
C LYS A 102 7.86 -9.87 -8.91
N ILE A 103 7.27 -9.23 -9.93
CA ILE A 103 7.77 -7.96 -10.47
C ILE A 103 7.70 -6.87 -9.39
N ILE A 104 6.58 -6.76 -8.69
CA ILE A 104 6.41 -5.80 -7.59
C ILE A 104 7.41 -6.04 -6.47
N HIS A 105 7.68 -7.29 -6.11
CA HIS A 105 8.71 -7.60 -5.12
C HIS A 105 10.10 -7.12 -5.58
N GLU A 106 10.49 -7.38 -6.82
CA GLU A 106 11.78 -6.95 -7.37
C GLU A 106 11.91 -5.42 -7.47
N LEU A 107 10.81 -4.73 -7.73
CA LEU A 107 10.77 -3.26 -7.85
C LEU A 107 10.59 -2.54 -6.51
N SER A 108 10.17 -3.25 -5.46
CA SER A 108 9.90 -2.65 -4.15
C SER A 108 11.19 -2.15 -3.49
N VAL A 109 11.12 -0.96 -2.88
CA VAL A 109 12.20 -0.39 -2.05
C VAL A 109 12.19 -0.97 -0.63
N GLY A 110 11.08 -1.60 -0.25
CA GLY A 110 10.92 -2.29 1.03
C GLY A 110 9.93 -3.43 0.91
N PHE A 111 10.17 -4.50 1.67
CA PHE A 111 9.31 -5.67 1.71
C PHE A 111 9.09 -6.14 3.13
N GLN A 112 7.83 -6.38 3.49
CA GLN A 112 7.44 -6.96 4.76
C GLN A 112 6.50 -8.14 4.51
N SER A 113 6.77 -9.23 5.21
CA SER A 113 5.91 -10.41 5.27
C SER A 113 5.65 -10.74 6.74
N GLN A 114 4.43 -11.16 7.07
CA GLN A 114 4.09 -11.61 8.42
C GLN A 114 4.96 -12.80 8.84
N SER A 115 5.29 -13.71 7.93
CA SER A 115 6.16 -14.85 8.25
C SER A 115 7.64 -14.49 8.45
N LEU A 116 8.11 -13.38 7.88
CA LEU A 116 9.51 -12.93 7.99
C LEU A 116 9.78 -12.02 9.19
N GLN A 117 8.75 -11.53 9.88
CA GLN A 117 8.95 -10.68 11.07
C GLN A 117 9.53 -11.48 12.23
N SER A 118 10.69 -11.04 12.75
CA SER A 118 11.38 -11.73 13.86
C SER A 118 10.59 -11.69 15.18
N LYS A 119 9.70 -10.70 15.34
CA LYS A 119 8.81 -10.58 16.50
C LYS A 119 7.39 -10.95 16.09
N LYS A 120 6.80 -11.85 16.86
CA LYS A 120 5.43 -12.33 16.62
C LYS A 120 4.39 -11.22 16.74
N GLU A 121 4.61 -10.21 17.60
CA GLU A 121 3.71 -9.05 17.66
C GLU A 121 3.71 -8.31 16.33
N ASN A 122 4.88 -7.91 15.81
CA ASN A 122 5.01 -7.23 14.51
C ASN A 122 4.39 -8.04 13.36
N ALA A 123 4.56 -9.36 13.39
CA ALA A 123 3.95 -10.27 12.42
C ALA A 123 2.42 -10.13 12.43
N ILE A 124 1.82 -10.19 13.61
CA ILE A 124 0.37 -10.05 13.81
C ILE A 124 -0.09 -8.66 13.40
N ASP A 125 0.68 -7.61 13.69
CA ASP A 125 0.34 -6.23 13.37
C ASP A 125 0.27 -6.01 11.84
N VAL A 126 1.27 -6.50 11.08
CA VAL A 126 1.25 -6.43 9.60
C VAL A 126 -0.01 -7.10 9.04
N ARG A 127 -0.31 -8.30 9.50
CA ARG A 127 -1.49 -9.05 9.04
C ARG A 127 -2.80 -8.34 9.41
N ASN A 128 -2.93 -7.91 10.65
CA ASN A 128 -4.15 -7.27 11.14
C ASN A 128 -4.39 -5.91 10.47
N GLY A 129 -3.32 -5.14 10.21
CA GLY A 129 -3.40 -3.89 9.47
C GLY A 129 -3.99 -4.10 8.08
N ILE A 130 -3.42 -5.02 7.30
CA ILE A 130 -3.93 -5.35 5.95
C ILE A 130 -5.39 -5.82 6.03
N LEU A 131 -5.73 -6.77 6.91
CA LEU A 131 -7.10 -7.28 7.01
C LEU A 131 -8.11 -6.19 7.39
N SER A 132 -7.75 -5.30 8.33
CA SER A 132 -8.55 -4.14 8.72
C SER A 132 -8.84 -3.23 7.53
N ASP A 133 -7.84 -2.99 6.67
CA ASP A 133 -8.01 -2.17 5.47
C ASP A 133 -9.02 -2.79 4.49
N PHE A 134 -9.00 -4.11 4.30
CA PHE A 134 -10.01 -4.82 3.49
C PHE A 134 -11.42 -4.77 4.09
N GLU A 135 -11.57 -4.94 5.41
CA GLU A 135 -12.87 -4.85 6.08
C GLU A 135 -13.51 -3.47 5.87
N LYS A 136 -12.70 -2.41 5.90
CA LYS A 136 -13.16 -1.03 5.70
C LYS A 136 -13.55 -0.72 4.25
N LEU A 137 -13.21 -1.57 3.27
CA LEU A 137 -13.65 -1.41 1.88
C LEU A 137 -15.07 -1.95 1.63
N ASN A 138 -15.56 -2.89 2.44
CA ASN A 138 -16.83 -3.61 2.23
C ASN A 138 -18.06 -2.93 2.86
N TRP A 139 -18.27 -1.63 2.64
CA TRP A 139 -19.48 -0.89 3.10
C TRP A 139 -20.27 -0.29 1.94
#